data_AF-A0A444LA41-F1
#
_entry.id   AF-A0A444LA41-F1
#
_cell.length_a   1.000
_cell.length_b   1.000
_cell.length_c   1.000
_cell.angle_alpha   90.00
_cell.angle_beta   90.00
_cell.angle_gamma   90.00
#
_symmetry.space_group_name_H-M   'P 1'
#
loop_
_entity.id
_entity.type
_entity.pdbx_description
1 polymer ?
#
loop_
_entity_poly.entity_id
_entity_poly.type
_entity_poly.pdbx_seq_one_letter_code
_entity_poly.pdbx_strand_id
1 'polypeptide(L)'
;MNDVGFEVLKLGTQFVGAVLVARLTVSWALGRHKTEKTWERKEAAFSEILNALLSMERALTIVQEGPQSYIDFEKAKLREAAENELSAARTSYQQAISTAYLLLPDKVAKAMIKTESKISALLQQNTASTANLRRRDAFMLIQKHRQEIVEIGRQVLGDPNSVAPDLFSEPLKWLHYRNEIRKSYDDQP
;
A
#
# COMPACT_ATOMS: atom_id res chain seq x y z
N MET A 1 41.04 10.40 52.63
CA MET A 1 41.06 9.23 51.71
C MET A 1 39.67 8.62 51.46
N ASN A 2 38.66 8.87 52.31
CA ASN A 2 37.31 8.35 52.10
C ASN A 2 36.51 9.09 51.00
N ASP A 3 36.81 10.38 50.75
CA ASP A 3 36.08 11.18 49.76
C ASP A 3 36.34 10.77 48.31
N VAL A 4 37.58 10.39 47.99
CA VAL A 4 37.97 9.98 46.63
C VAL A 4 37.24 8.69 46.20
N GLY A 5 37.08 7.73 47.12
CA GLY A 5 36.37 6.48 46.82
C GLY A 5 34.88 6.70 46.55
N PHE A 6 34.25 7.63 47.27
CA PHE A 6 32.85 7.97 47.06
C PHE A 6 32.61 8.73 45.74
N GLU A 7 33.52 9.63 45.38
CA GLU A 7 33.46 10.35 44.09
C GLU A 7 33.63 9.40 42.89
N VAL A 8 34.56 8.45 42.96
CA VAL A 8 34.76 7.45 41.90
C VAL A 8 33.52 6.56 41.73
N LEU A 9 32.89 6.13 42.84
CA LEU A 9 31.66 5.32 42.79
C LEU A 9 30.49 6.10 42.17
N LYS A 10 30.35 7.39 42.51
CA LYS A 10 29.31 8.27 41.94
C LYS A 10 29.50 8.44 40.43
N LEU A 11 30.73 8.71 39.99
CA LEU A 11 31.05 8.85 38.57
C LEU A 11 30.82 7.54 37.80
N GLY A 12 31.21 6.40 38.38
CA GLY A 12 30.94 5.08 37.80
C GLY A 12 29.45 4.79 37.64
N THR A 13 28.64 5.12 38.65
CA THR A 13 27.18 4.93 38.60
C THR A 13 26.53 5.85 37.56
N GLN A 14 26.96 7.12 37.48
CA GLN A 14 26.47 8.06 36.46
C GLN A 14 26.85 7.59 35.04
N PHE A 15 28.06 7.07 34.86
CA PHE A 15 28.51 6.55 33.58
C PHE A 15 27.69 5.33 33.15
N VAL A 16 27.49 4.34 34.04
CA VAL A 16 26.65 3.17 33.76
C VAL A 16 25.21 3.59 33.44
N GLY A 17 24.65 4.53 34.21
CA GLY A 17 23.32 5.09 33.94
C GLY A 17 23.23 5.74 32.56
N ALA A 18 24.22 6.56 32.19
CA ALA A 18 24.27 7.20 30.88
C ALA A 18 24.35 6.17 29.74
N VAL A 19 25.16 5.12 29.90
CA VAL A 19 25.28 4.03 28.91
C VAL A 19 23.96 3.28 28.74
N LEU A 20 23.24 2.99 29.84
CA LEU A 20 21.94 2.33 29.78
C LEU A 20 20.89 3.19 29.07
N VAL A 21 20.81 4.49 29.41
CA VAL A 21 19.91 5.43 28.75
C VAL A 21 20.25 5.55 27.26
N ALA A 22 21.52 5.66 26.91
CA ALA A 22 21.95 5.72 25.51
C ALA A 22 21.52 4.46 24.75
N ARG A 23 21.73 3.27 25.32
CA ARG A 23 21.34 2.00 24.69
C ARG A 23 19.83 1.90 24.46
N LEU A 24 19.02 2.31 25.45
CA LEU A 24 17.56 2.32 25.32
C LEU A 24 17.09 3.30 24.25
N THR A 25 17.64 4.51 24.24
CA THR A 25 17.30 5.55 23.25
C THR A 25 17.65 5.10 21.84
N VAL A 26 18.84 4.54 21.63
CA VAL A 26 19.26 4.02 20.31
C VAL A 26 18.37 2.88 19.86
N SER A 27 18.07 1.92 20.74
CA SER A 27 17.22 0.78 20.40
C SER A 27 15.80 1.23 20.03
N TRP A 28 15.24 2.19 20.78
CA TRP A 28 13.94 2.78 20.51
C TRP A 28 13.91 3.54 19.17
N ALA A 29 14.90 4.39 18.93
CA ALA A 29 15.00 5.16 17.70
C ALA A 29 15.17 4.24 16.47
N LEU A 30 15.98 3.19 16.59
CA LEU A 30 16.20 2.22 15.51
C LEU A 30 14.94 1.41 15.20
N GLY A 31 14.21 0.97 16.23
CA GLY A 31 12.92 0.30 16.07
C GLY A 31 11.92 1.18 15.32
N ARG A 32 11.74 2.42 15.78
CA ARG A 32 10.86 3.39 15.14
C ARG A 32 11.20 3.61 13.66
N HIS A 33 12.48 3.82 13.35
CA HIS A 33 12.92 4.05 11.98
C HIS A 33 12.64 2.84 11.06
N LYS A 34 12.89 1.61 11.52
CA LYS A 34 12.60 0.40 10.72
C LYS A 34 11.11 0.25 10.42
N THR A 35 10.29 0.51 11.43
CA THR A 35 8.85 0.53 11.35
C THR A 35 8.34 1.56 10.34
N GLU A 36 8.78 2.82 10.44
CA GLU A 36 8.42 3.88 9.49
C GLU A 36 8.80 3.50 8.06
N LYS A 37 10.02 2.97 7.87
CA LYS A 37 10.48 2.51 6.55
C LYS A 37 9.67 1.34 6.00
N THR A 38 9.22 0.43 6.85
CA THR A 38 8.39 -0.70 6.42
C THR A 38 7.00 -0.20 5.99
N TRP A 39 6.44 0.74 6.74
CA TRP A 39 5.17 1.37 6.40
C TRP A 39 5.24 2.17 5.09
N GLU A 40 6.27 2.99 4.89
CA GLU A 40 6.50 3.71 3.62
C GLU A 40 6.56 2.74 2.42
N ARG A 41 7.23 1.59 2.59
CA ARG A 41 7.31 0.55 1.55
C ARG A 41 5.96 -0.09 1.26
N LYS A 42 5.16 -0.36 2.30
CA LYS A 42 3.79 -0.88 2.16
C LYS A 42 2.90 0.12 1.44
N GLU A 43 2.95 1.39 1.83
CA GLU A 43 2.20 2.49 1.19
C GLU A 43 2.56 2.63 -0.29
N ALA A 44 3.86 2.61 -0.62
CA ALA A 44 4.34 2.66 -1.99
C ALA A 44 3.81 1.48 -2.82
N ALA A 45 3.87 0.26 -2.26
CA ALA A 45 3.35 -0.94 -2.92
C ALA A 45 1.83 -0.85 -3.16
N PHE A 46 1.04 -0.41 -2.17
CA PHE A 46 -0.40 -0.19 -2.37
C PHE A 46 -0.67 0.86 -3.45
N SER A 47 0.09 1.95 -3.46
CA SER A 47 -0.07 3.03 -4.45
C SER A 47 0.24 2.54 -5.87
N GLU A 48 1.29 1.74 -6.04
CA GLU A 48 1.63 1.12 -7.33
C GLU A 48 0.50 0.22 -7.85
N ILE A 49 -0.07 -0.62 -6.98
CA ILE A 49 -1.20 -1.50 -7.31
C ILE A 49 -2.42 -0.69 -7.73
N LEU A 50 -2.79 0.33 -6.95
CA LEU A 50 -3.96 1.17 -7.22
C LEU A 50 -3.80 1.97 -8.52
N ASN A 51 -2.60 2.49 -8.79
CA ASN A 51 -2.30 3.21 -10.03
C ASN A 51 -2.43 2.29 -11.24
N ALA A 52 -1.89 1.06 -11.18
CA ALA A 52 -2.02 0.09 -12.26
C ALA A 52 -3.50 -0.28 -12.52
N LEU A 53 -4.29 -0.50 -11.46
CA LEU A 53 -5.73 -0.75 -11.57
C LEU A 53 -6.48 0.44 -12.20
N LEU A 54 -6.15 1.67 -11.79
CA LEU A 54 -6.77 2.88 -12.32
C LEU A 54 -6.43 3.10 -13.80
N SER A 55 -5.19 2.85 -14.20
CA SER A 55 -4.78 2.91 -15.61
C SER A 55 -5.50 1.87 -16.46
N MET A 56 -5.65 0.63 -15.96
CA MET A 56 -6.44 -0.39 -16.66
C MET A 56 -7.91 0.03 -16.80
N GLU A 57 -8.51 0.63 -15.77
CA GLU A 57 -9.87 1.14 -15.80
C GLU A 57 -10.05 2.24 -16.86
N ARG A 58 -9.18 3.24 -16.86
CA ARG A 58 -9.21 4.36 -17.82
C ARG A 58 -9.05 3.87 -19.26
N ALA A 59 -8.10 2.98 -19.49
CA ALA A 59 -7.87 2.40 -20.80
C ALA A 59 -9.10 1.63 -21.30
N LEU A 60 -9.74 0.83 -20.44
CA LEU A 60 -10.97 0.11 -20.77
C LEU A 60 -12.14 1.05 -21.09
N THR A 61 -12.28 2.17 -20.35
CA THR A 61 -13.28 3.20 -20.64
C THR A 61 -13.07 3.78 -22.04
N ILE A 62 -11.84 4.17 -22.39
CA ILE A 62 -11.54 4.75 -23.71
C ILE A 62 -11.83 3.73 -24.82
N VAL A 63 -11.43 2.48 -24.62
CA VAL A 63 -11.65 1.39 -25.58
C VAL A 63 -13.14 1.08 -25.78
N GLN A 64 -13.96 1.23 -24.74
CA GLN A 64 -15.40 0.94 -24.75
C GLN A 64 -16.23 2.11 -25.28
N GLU A 65 -15.96 3.33 -24.81
CA GLU A 65 -16.79 4.51 -25.03
C GLU A 65 -16.30 5.43 -26.14
N GLY A 66 -15.11 5.17 -26.71
CA GLY A 66 -14.42 5.88 -27.80
C GLY A 66 -15.12 7.17 -28.29
N PRO A 67 -14.53 8.35 -28.12
CA PRO A 67 -15.26 9.61 -28.11
C PRO A 67 -16.17 9.79 -29.33
N GLN A 68 -17.47 9.99 -29.07
CA GLN A 68 -18.56 9.98 -30.06
C GLN A 68 -18.27 10.91 -31.27
N SER A 69 -17.56 12.01 -31.05
CA SER A 69 -17.39 13.15 -31.95
C SER A 69 -16.20 13.09 -32.92
N TYR A 70 -15.35 12.06 -32.89
CA TYR A 70 -14.12 12.01 -33.72
C TYR A 70 -14.33 11.33 -35.08
N ILE A 71 -13.52 11.73 -36.06
CA ILE A 71 -13.40 11.08 -37.39
C ILE A 71 -12.87 9.65 -37.18
N ASP A 72 -13.33 8.69 -37.98
CA ASP A 72 -13.04 7.25 -37.80
C ASP A 72 -11.54 6.91 -37.69
N PHE A 73 -10.67 7.67 -38.37
CA PHE A 73 -9.21 7.50 -38.29
C PHE A 73 -8.63 7.89 -36.92
N GLU A 74 -9.12 8.98 -36.32
CA GLU A 74 -8.67 9.42 -34.99
C GLU A 74 -9.20 8.51 -33.89
N LYS A 75 -10.43 7.99 -34.06
CA LYS A 75 -10.99 6.94 -33.19
C LYS A 75 -10.13 5.68 -33.18
N ALA A 76 -9.66 5.24 -34.35
CA ALA A 76 -8.79 4.06 -34.46
C ALA A 76 -7.46 4.24 -33.71
N LYS A 77 -6.79 5.40 -33.88
CA LYS A 77 -5.55 5.73 -33.17
C LYS A 77 -5.73 5.82 -31.66
N LEU A 78 -6.81 6.47 -31.19
CA LEU A 78 -7.11 6.56 -29.76
C LEU A 78 -7.35 5.19 -29.15
N ARG A 79 -8.04 4.31 -29.88
CA ARG A 79 -8.29 2.94 -29.44
C ARG A 79 -7.00 2.12 -29.37
N GLU A 80 -6.13 2.23 -30.37
CA GLU A 80 -4.82 1.57 -30.35
C GLU A 80 -3.96 2.06 -29.19
N ALA A 81 -3.91 3.38 -28.94
CA ALA A 81 -3.20 3.95 -27.81
C ALA A 81 -3.74 3.43 -26.46
N ALA A 82 -5.06 3.31 -26.32
CA ALA A 82 -5.69 2.79 -25.12
C ALA A 82 -5.47 1.27 -24.95
N GLU A 83 -5.42 0.48 -26.03
CA GLU A 83 -5.05 -0.94 -25.96
C GLU A 83 -3.59 -1.13 -25.53
N ASN A 84 -2.69 -0.26 -26.01
CA ASN A 84 -1.29 -0.22 -25.56
C ASN A 84 -1.18 0.17 -24.07
N GLU A 85 -1.93 1.18 -23.63
CA GLU A 85 -1.98 1.59 -22.22
C GLU A 85 -2.53 0.46 -21.34
N LEU A 86 -3.58 -0.23 -21.78
CA LEU A 86 -4.14 -1.38 -21.06
C LEU A 86 -3.09 -2.50 -20.88
N SER A 87 -2.35 -2.81 -21.94
CA SER A 87 -1.28 -3.82 -21.91
C SER A 87 -0.15 -3.41 -20.95
N ALA A 88 0.29 -2.16 -21.01
CA ALA A 88 1.31 -1.61 -20.13
C ALA A 88 0.85 -1.63 -18.66
N ALA A 89 -0.36 -1.15 -18.38
CA ALA A 89 -0.93 -1.13 -17.02
C ALA A 89 -1.09 -2.54 -16.44
N ARG A 90 -1.48 -3.52 -17.27
CA ARG A 90 -1.53 -4.92 -16.86
C ARG A 90 -0.15 -5.49 -16.54
N THR A 91 0.86 -5.13 -17.33
CA THR A 91 2.26 -5.53 -17.05
C THR A 91 2.74 -4.95 -15.73
N SER A 92 2.47 -3.66 -15.46
CA SER A 92 2.78 -3.03 -14.18
C SER A 92 2.05 -3.72 -13.02
N TYR A 93 0.78 -4.07 -13.21
CA TYR A 93 0.02 -4.81 -12.20
C TYR A 93 0.63 -6.19 -11.91
N GLN A 94 1.07 -6.92 -12.92
CA GLN A 94 1.76 -8.20 -12.77
C GLN A 94 3.10 -8.05 -12.03
N GLN A 95 3.86 -7.00 -12.32
CA GLN A 95 5.11 -6.70 -11.60
C GLN A 95 4.81 -6.40 -10.13
N ALA A 96 3.78 -5.61 -9.86
CA ALA A 96 3.35 -5.27 -8.51
C ALA A 96 2.92 -6.49 -7.67
N ILE A 97 2.49 -7.60 -8.29
CA ILE A 97 2.22 -8.87 -7.57
C ILE A 97 3.47 -9.37 -6.86
N SER A 98 4.64 -9.29 -7.51
CA SER A 98 5.91 -9.76 -6.93
C SER A 98 6.32 -8.90 -5.73
N THR A 99 6.15 -7.58 -5.85
CA THR A 99 6.36 -6.62 -4.76
C THR A 99 5.37 -6.87 -3.61
N ALA A 100 4.10 -7.14 -3.92
CA ALA A 100 3.06 -7.42 -2.95
C ALA A 100 3.37 -8.68 -2.12
N TYR A 101 3.92 -9.73 -2.72
CA TYR A 101 4.33 -10.93 -1.98
C TYR A 101 5.39 -10.68 -0.93
N LEU A 102 6.28 -9.70 -1.17
CA LEU A 102 7.37 -9.39 -0.27
C LEU A 102 6.94 -8.44 0.85
N LEU A 103 6.09 -7.46 0.52
CA LEU A 103 5.83 -6.31 1.39
C LEU A 103 4.44 -6.31 2.02
N LEU A 104 3.46 -6.97 1.39
CA LEU A 104 2.05 -6.89 1.77
C LEU A 104 1.57 -8.22 2.36
N PRO A 105 0.44 -8.22 3.09
CA PRO A 105 -0.16 -9.46 3.58
C PRO A 105 -0.48 -10.43 2.44
N ASP A 106 -0.25 -11.73 2.65
CA ASP A 106 -0.46 -12.79 1.65
C ASP A 106 -1.88 -12.79 1.04
N LYS A 107 -2.90 -12.37 1.80
CA LYS A 107 -4.27 -12.18 1.29
C LYS A 107 -4.35 -11.21 0.10
N VAL A 108 -3.52 -10.17 0.09
CA VAL A 108 -3.45 -9.17 -0.99
C VAL A 108 -2.88 -9.80 -2.25
N ALA A 109 -1.70 -10.42 -2.15
CA ALA A 109 -1.03 -11.03 -3.29
C ALA A 109 -1.89 -12.14 -3.94
N LYS A 110 -2.52 -12.99 -3.12
CA LYS A 110 -3.47 -14.02 -3.59
C LYS A 110 -4.69 -13.41 -4.29
N ALA A 111 -5.26 -12.34 -3.73
CA ALA A 111 -6.37 -11.64 -4.36
C ALA A 111 -5.95 -11.04 -5.72
N MET A 112 -4.74 -10.47 -5.81
CA MET A 112 -4.23 -9.91 -7.06
C MET A 112 -4.05 -10.97 -8.15
N ILE A 113 -3.44 -12.11 -7.86
CA ILE A 113 -3.29 -13.21 -8.84
C ILE A 113 -4.65 -13.73 -9.30
N LYS A 114 -5.59 -13.90 -8.37
CA LYS A 114 -6.94 -14.33 -8.70
C LYS A 114 -7.65 -13.32 -9.61
N THR A 115 -7.43 -12.03 -9.40
CA THR A 115 -7.98 -10.98 -10.25
C THR A 115 -7.29 -10.96 -11.62
N GLU A 116 -5.96 -11.04 -11.66
CA GLU A 116 -5.16 -11.10 -12.89
C GLU A 116 -5.62 -12.24 -13.79
N SER A 117 -5.72 -13.46 -13.25
CA SER A 117 -6.12 -14.64 -14.01
C SER A 117 -7.53 -14.50 -14.62
N LYS A 118 -8.46 -13.88 -13.89
CA LYS A 118 -9.81 -13.58 -14.38
C LYS A 118 -9.82 -12.49 -15.45
N ILE A 119 -9.05 -11.41 -15.27
CA ILE A 119 -8.90 -10.35 -16.28
C ILE A 119 -8.32 -10.96 -17.56
N SER A 120 -7.28 -11.79 -17.44
CA SER A 120 -6.65 -12.50 -18.56
C SER A 120 -7.66 -13.35 -19.32
N ALA A 121 -8.47 -14.14 -18.61
CA ALA A 121 -9.50 -14.97 -19.21
C ALA A 121 -10.56 -14.16 -19.96
N LEU A 122 -10.96 -13.00 -19.42
CA LEU A 122 -11.94 -12.11 -20.04
C LEU A 122 -11.38 -11.41 -21.29
N LEU A 123 -10.10 -11.03 -21.28
CA LEU A 123 -9.49 -10.27 -22.37
C LEU A 123 -8.91 -11.16 -23.50
N GLN A 124 -8.52 -12.41 -23.23
CA GLN A 124 -7.97 -13.31 -24.25
C GLN A 124 -9.02 -13.89 -25.21
N GLN A 125 -10.29 -14.03 -24.79
CA GLN A 125 -11.31 -14.62 -25.64
C GLN A 125 -11.76 -13.64 -26.73
N ASN A 126 -11.26 -13.84 -27.94
CA ASN A 126 -11.39 -12.92 -29.07
C ASN A 126 -12.63 -13.20 -29.93
N THR A 127 -13.81 -13.26 -29.31
CA THR A 127 -15.08 -13.40 -30.04
C THR A 127 -15.70 -12.03 -30.22
N ALA A 128 -15.80 -11.55 -31.47
CA ALA A 128 -16.26 -10.20 -31.80
C ALA A 128 -17.65 -9.88 -31.22
N SER A 129 -18.54 -10.88 -31.13
CA SER A 129 -19.91 -10.73 -30.60
C SER A 129 -19.99 -10.48 -29.09
N THR A 130 -18.96 -10.86 -28.32
CA THR A 130 -18.97 -10.74 -26.84
C THR A 130 -17.86 -9.82 -26.31
N ALA A 131 -17.06 -9.22 -27.17
CA ALA A 131 -15.90 -8.42 -26.78
C ALA A 131 -16.26 -7.24 -25.87
N ASN A 132 -17.33 -6.50 -26.18
CA ASN A 132 -17.77 -5.36 -25.38
C ASN A 132 -18.31 -5.79 -24.01
N LEU A 133 -19.04 -6.91 -23.94
CA LEU A 133 -19.55 -7.46 -22.68
C LEU A 133 -18.39 -7.91 -21.78
N ARG A 134 -17.41 -8.64 -22.32
CA ARG A 134 -16.24 -9.09 -21.54
C ARG A 134 -15.38 -7.93 -21.05
N ARG A 135 -15.21 -6.87 -21.86
CA ARG A 135 -14.50 -5.65 -21.44
C ARG A 135 -15.22 -4.94 -20.29
N ARG A 136 -16.55 -4.88 -20.35
CA ARG A 136 -17.38 -4.36 -19.25
C ARG A 136 -17.24 -5.24 -17.99
N ASP A 137 -17.25 -6.56 -18.13
CA ASP A 137 -17.06 -7.47 -17.00
C ASP A 137 -15.66 -7.31 -16.38
N ALA A 138 -14.63 -7.13 -17.21
CA ALA A 138 -13.27 -6.85 -16.77
C ALA A 138 -13.19 -5.52 -16.02
N PHE A 139 -13.84 -4.47 -16.53
CA PHE A 139 -13.94 -3.17 -15.87
C PHE A 139 -14.59 -3.28 -14.47
N MET A 140 -15.74 -3.97 -14.38
CA MET A 140 -16.42 -4.17 -13.10
C MET A 140 -15.57 -4.98 -12.11
N LEU A 141 -14.85 -5.99 -12.61
CA LEU A 141 -13.94 -6.79 -11.81
C LEU A 141 -12.77 -5.94 -11.27
N ILE A 142 -12.17 -5.09 -12.10
CA ILE A 142 -11.09 -4.17 -11.73
C ILE A 142 -11.58 -3.19 -10.67
N GLN A 143 -12.75 -2.56 -10.86
CA GLN A 143 -13.31 -1.64 -9.87
C GLN A 143 -13.57 -2.31 -8.53
N LYS A 144 -14.19 -3.50 -8.54
CA LYS A 144 -14.43 -4.27 -7.33
C LYS A 144 -13.13 -4.60 -6.61
N HIS A 145 -12.13 -5.06 -7.35
CA HIS A 145 -10.85 -5.41 -6.76
C HIS A 145 -10.11 -4.18 -6.24
N ARG A 146 -10.18 -3.03 -6.92
CA ARG A 146 -9.64 -1.76 -6.42
C ARG A 146 -10.24 -1.39 -5.08
N GLN A 147 -11.56 -1.51 -4.92
CA GLN A 147 -12.24 -1.23 -3.64
C GLN A 147 -11.78 -2.21 -2.53
N GLU A 148 -11.64 -3.49 -2.85
CA GLU A 148 -11.10 -4.51 -1.94
C GLU A 148 -9.66 -4.17 -1.49
N ILE A 149 -8.80 -3.78 -2.42
CA ILE A 149 -7.42 -3.36 -2.12
C ILE A 149 -7.39 -2.10 -1.26
N VAL A 150 -8.26 -1.10 -1.52
CA VAL A 150 -8.37 0.10 -0.69
C VAL A 150 -8.77 -0.25 0.73
N GLU A 151 -9.76 -1.12 0.90
CA GLU A 151 -10.25 -1.52 2.22
C GLU A 151 -9.17 -2.28 3.00
N ILE A 152 -8.46 -3.21 2.36
CA ILE A 152 -7.31 -3.88 2.97
C ILE A 152 -6.19 -2.88 3.28
N GLY A 153 -5.92 -1.94 2.37
CA GLY A 153 -4.91 -0.90 2.53
C GLY A 153 -5.18 -0.03 3.75
N ARG A 154 -6.43 0.40 3.97
CA ARG A 154 -6.84 1.15 5.17
C ARG A 154 -6.65 0.34 6.45
N GLN A 155 -6.96 -0.96 6.42
CA GLN A 155 -6.74 -1.84 7.58
C GLN A 155 -5.26 -2.02 7.90
N VAL A 156 -4.40 -2.09 6.87
CA VAL A 156 -2.95 -2.34 7.03
C VAL A 156 -2.19 -1.08 7.38
N LEU A 157 -2.49 0.04 6.72
CA LEU A 157 -1.78 1.31 6.90
C LEU A 157 -2.35 2.16 8.04
N GLY A 158 -3.55 1.84 8.52
CA GLY A 158 -4.34 2.67 9.43
C GLY A 158 -5.36 3.53 8.68
N ASP A 159 -6.47 3.88 9.34
CA ASP A 159 -7.48 4.76 8.74
C ASP A 159 -6.98 6.21 8.77
N PRO A 160 -6.77 6.87 7.61
CA PRO A 160 -6.38 8.27 7.58
C PRO A 160 -7.45 9.22 8.18
N ASN A 161 -8.69 8.76 8.34
CA ASN A 161 -9.77 9.53 8.96
C ASN A 161 -9.89 9.30 10.47
N SER A 162 -9.03 8.48 11.08
CA SER A 162 -9.01 8.36 12.53
C SER A 162 -8.57 9.69 13.13
N VAL A 163 -9.52 10.43 13.71
CA VAL A 163 -9.21 11.66 14.44
C VAL A 163 -8.40 11.28 15.67
N ALA A 164 -7.19 11.81 15.79
CA ALA A 164 -6.37 11.62 16.98
C ALA A 164 -7.14 12.15 18.21
N PRO A 165 -7.39 11.33 19.24
CA PRO A 165 -7.91 11.82 20.50
C PRO A 165 -6.95 12.87 21.05
N ASP A 166 -7.45 13.94 21.65
CA ASP A 166 -6.57 14.94 22.23
C ASP A 166 -5.86 14.39 23.49
N LEU A 167 -4.55 14.61 23.58
CA LEU A 167 -3.70 14.04 24.64
C LEU A 167 -4.11 14.55 26.03
N PHE A 168 -4.53 15.81 26.11
CA PHE A 168 -4.77 16.47 27.38
C PHE A 168 -6.19 16.26 27.90
N SER A 169 -7.17 16.15 26.99
CA SER A 169 -8.56 15.87 27.34
C SER A 169 -8.86 14.37 27.45
N GLU A 170 -8.21 13.51 26.66
CA GLU A 170 -8.48 12.07 26.64
C GLU A 170 -7.19 11.20 26.67
N PRO A 171 -6.37 11.28 27.73
CA PRO A 171 -5.03 10.69 27.77
C PRO A 171 -5.01 9.16 27.60
N LEU A 172 -6.01 8.45 28.12
CA LEU A 172 -6.12 7.00 27.97
C LEU A 172 -6.47 6.59 26.53
N LYS A 173 -7.36 7.35 25.87
CA LYS A 173 -7.70 7.12 24.47
C LYS A 173 -6.53 7.50 23.56
N TRP A 174 -5.82 8.59 23.87
CA TRP A 174 -4.60 8.95 23.15
C TRP A 174 -3.51 7.88 23.29
N LEU A 175 -3.33 7.31 24.49
CA LEU A 175 -2.40 6.19 24.71
C LEU A 175 -2.83 4.96 23.91
N HIS A 176 -4.13 4.65 23.87
CA HIS A 176 -4.66 3.54 23.09
C HIS A 176 -4.47 3.77 21.58
N TYR A 177 -4.87 4.94 21.09
CA TYR A 177 -4.68 5.38 19.71
C TYR A 177 -3.21 5.35 19.27
N ARG A 178 -2.30 5.86 20.12
CA ARG A 178 -0.86 5.79 19.88
C ARG A 178 -0.36 4.34 19.83
N ASN A 179 -0.89 3.47 20.69
CA ASN A 179 -0.56 2.06 20.67
C ASN A 179 -1.16 1.33 19.44
N GLU A 180 -2.32 1.73 18.96
CA GLU A 180 -2.96 1.20 17.76
C GLU A 180 -2.24 1.64 16.48
N ILE A 181 -1.87 2.92 16.38
CA ILE A 181 -0.95 3.40 15.34
C ILE A 181 0.36 2.61 15.40
N ARG A 182 0.92 2.41 16.60
CA ARG A 182 2.14 1.62 16.76
C ARG A 182 1.96 0.15 16.33
N LYS A 183 0.75 -0.41 16.46
CA LYS A 183 0.42 -1.77 15.99
C LYS A 183 0.22 -1.83 14.47
N SER A 184 -0.35 -0.80 13.82
CA SER A 184 -0.44 -0.76 12.33
C SER A 184 0.95 -0.66 11.67
N TYR A 185 1.91 -0.18 12.45
CA TYR A 185 3.33 -0.08 12.17
C TYR A 185 4.13 -1.40 12.36
N ASP A 186 3.45 -2.55 12.50
CA ASP A 186 4.03 -3.91 12.52
C ASP A 186 4.78 -4.35 13.80
N ASP A 187 4.45 -3.79 14.98
CA ASP A 187 4.81 -4.43 16.27
C ASP A 187 3.87 -5.66 16.52
N GLN A 188 3.90 -6.67 15.63
CA GLN A 188 3.46 -8.03 15.95
C GLN A 188 4.72 -8.92 16.07
N PRO A 189 4.90 -9.64 17.19
CA PRO A 189 6.03 -10.56 17.37
C PRO A 189 5.99 -11.75 16.39
#